data_AF-A0A381ZRB9-F1
#
_entry.id   AF-A0A381ZRB9-F1
#
_cell.length_a   1.000
_cell.length_b   1.000
_cell.length_c   1.000
_cell.angle_alpha   90.00
_cell.angle_beta   90.00
_cell.angle_gamma   90.00
#
_symmetry.space_group_name_H-M   'P 1'
#
loop_
_entity.id
_entity.type
_entity.pdbx_description
1 polymer ?
#
loop_
_entity_poly.entity_id
_entity_poly.type
_entity_poly.pdbx_seq_one_letter_code
_entity_poly.pdbx_strand_id
1 'polypeptide(L)' 'GNGDGSFVYPHYNYAVGSQPRSITGADFNRDGMMDIAVVLYQKKLLEVFLRKVSAPPMDI' A
#
# COMPACT_ATOMS: atom_id res chain seq x y z
N GLY A 1 5.14 8.02 0.50
CA GLY A 1 5.78 9.34 0.59
C GLY A 1 6.56 9.41 1.87
N ASN A 2 7.48 10.36 2.01
CA ASN A 2 8.32 10.50 3.21
C ASN A 2 7.64 11.34 4.31
N GLY A 3 6.42 11.83 4.09
CA GLY A 3 5.67 12.65 5.05
C GLY A 3 5.99 14.15 4.99
N ASP A 4 6.91 14.56 4.13
CA ASP A 4 7.40 15.93 3.92
C ASP A 4 6.92 16.54 2.58
N GLY A 5 5.94 15.91 1.94
CA GLY A 5 5.49 16.26 0.58
C GLY A 5 6.30 15.62 -0.55
N SER A 6 7.37 14.87 -0.24
CA SER A 6 8.14 14.10 -1.23
C SER A 6 7.65 12.66 -1.39
N PHE A 7 7.84 12.11 -2.59
CA PHE A 7 7.58 10.71 -2.91
C PHE A 7 8.85 9.87 -2.80
N VAL A 8 8.67 8.59 -2.44
CA VAL A 8 9.76 7.62 -2.40
C VAL A 8 10.01 7.10 -3.81
N TYR A 9 11.29 6.97 -4.19
CA TYR A 9 11.71 6.34 -5.44
C TYR A 9 12.48 5.04 -5.13
N PRO A 10 12.27 3.94 -5.89
CA PRO A 10 11.29 3.78 -6.97
C PRO A 10 9.84 3.81 -6.47
N HIS A 11 8.91 4.14 -7.38
CA HIS A 11 7.48 4.15 -7.07
C HIS A 11 6.98 2.73 -6.77
N TYR A 12 6.15 2.60 -5.74
CA TYR A 12 5.40 1.37 -5.48
C TYR A 12 4.05 1.45 -6.19
N ASN A 13 3.85 0.58 -7.19
CA ASN A 13 2.60 0.48 -7.91
C ASN A 13 1.75 -0.67 -7.34
N TYR A 14 0.53 -0.35 -6.90
CA TYR A 14 -0.44 -1.33 -6.42
C TYR A 14 -1.52 -1.50 -7.49
N ALA A 15 -1.47 -2.60 -8.24
CA ALA A 15 -2.51 -2.93 -9.19
C ALA A 15 -3.79 -3.32 -8.45
N VAL A 16 -4.90 -2.67 -8.79
CA VAL A 16 -6.22 -2.94 -8.22
C VAL A 16 -7.21 -3.33 -9.33
N GLY A 17 -8.35 -3.90 -8.93
CA GLY A 17 -9.46 -4.16 -9.85
C GLY A 17 -10.21 -2.92 -10.35
N SER A 18 -11.34 -3.13 -11.04
CA SER A 18 -12.12 -2.05 -11.64
C SER A 18 -12.94 -1.23 -10.62
N GLN A 19 -13.15 0.05 -10.96
CA GLN A 19 -13.94 1.02 -10.19
C GLN A 19 -13.51 1.17 -8.72
N PRO A 20 -12.26 1.59 -8.46
CA PRO A 20 -11.89 2.07 -7.13
C PRO A 20 -12.73 3.31 -6.81
N ARG A 21 -13.38 3.31 -5.64
CA ARG A 21 -14.24 4.41 -5.19
C ARG A 21 -13.63 5.23 -4.06
N SER A 22 -12.79 4.61 -3.25
CA SER A 22 -12.17 5.23 -2.09
C SER A 22 -10.87 4.50 -1.73
N ILE A 23 -9.94 5.25 -1.16
CA ILE A 23 -8.64 4.79 -0.66
C ILE A 23 -8.40 5.40 0.72
N THR A 24 -7.76 4.65 1.60
CA THR A 24 -7.25 5.15 2.88
C THR A 24 -5.91 4.49 3.22
N GLY A 25 -5.09 5.18 4.02
CA GLY A 25 -3.86 4.64 4.59
C GLY A 25 -3.96 4.55 6.11
N ALA A 26 -3.54 3.42 6.67
CA ALA A 26 -3.34 3.20 8.11
C ALA A 26 -2.40 2.01 8.30
N ASP A 27 -1.87 1.81 9.50
CA ASP A 27 -1.21 0.55 9.86
C ASP A 27 -2.30 -0.46 10.28
N PHE A 28 -2.73 -1.31 9.34
CA PHE A 28 -3.87 -2.21 9.56
C PHE A 28 -3.45 -3.52 10.25
N ASN A 29 -2.20 -3.94 10.08
CA ASN A 29 -1.67 -5.18 10.65
C ASN A 29 -0.80 -4.97 11.91
N ARG A 30 -0.57 -3.72 12.32
CA ARG A 30 0.22 -3.30 13.50
C ARG A 30 1.71 -3.62 13.39
N ASP A 31 2.28 -3.56 12.19
CA ASP A 31 3.72 -3.80 12.00
C ASP A 31 4.56 -2.50 11.99
N GLY A 32 3.93 -1.35 12.22
CA GLY A 32 4.57 -0.04 12.21
C GLY A 32 4.78 0.53 10.82
N MET A 33 4.34 -0.15 9.77
CA MET A 33 4.38 0.32 8.39
C MET A 33 3.00 0.84 7.95
N MET A 34 3.00 1.89 7.13
CA MET A 34 1.76 2.41 6.56
C MET A 34 1.27 1.48 5.44
N ASP A 35 0.10 0.87 5.63
CA ASP A 35 -0.61 0.07 4.64
C ASP A 35 -1.58 0.92 3.81
N ILE A 36 -2.18 0.29 2.80
CA ILE A 36 -3.18 0.90 1.94
C ILE A 36 -4.41 -0.01 1.86
N ALA A 37 -5.60 0.57 2.02
CA ALA A 37 -6.86 -0.11 1.77
C ALA A 37 -7.65 0.58 0.65
N VAL A 38 -8.20 -0.22 -0.28
CA VAL A 38 -8.95 0.25 -1.45
C VAL A 38 -10.30 -0.44 -1.53
N VAL A 39 -11.37 0.34 -1.67
CA VAL A 39 -12.73 -0.18 -1.89
C VAL A 39 -13.03 -0.22 -3.38
N LEU A 40 -13.33 -1.42 -3.88
CA LEU A 40 -13.67 -1.69 -5.28
C LEU A 40 -15.17 -1.93 -5.41
N TYR A 41 -15.91 -0.89 -5.84
CA TYR A 41 -17.38 -0.90 -5.81
C TYR A 41 -17.96 -2.03 -6.68
N GLN A 42 -17.45 -2.20 -7.90
CA GLN A 42 -17.93 -3.23 -8.83
C GLN A 42 -17.63 -4.66 -8.36
N LYS A 43 -16.47 -4.86 -7.73
CA LYS A 43 -16.05 -6.17 -7.21
C LYS A 43 -16.67 -6.49 -5.85
N LYS A 44 -17.33 -5.51 -5.20
CA LYS A 44 -17.83 -5.59 -3.81
C LYS A 44 -16.74 -6.10 -2.86
N LEU A 45 -15.52 -5.60 -3.06
CA LEU A 45 -14.33 -6.09 -2.39
C LEU A 45 -13.57 -4.94 -1.73
N LEU A 46 -13.03 -5.22 -0.55
CA LEU A 46 -12.00 -4.42 0.11
C LEU A 46 -10.66 -5.14 -0.10
N GLU A 47 -9.74 -4.51 -0.81
CA GLU A 47 -8.36 -5.00 -0.96
C GLU A 47 -7.46 -4.21 0.00
N VAL A 48 -6.68 -4.91 0.84
CA VAL A 48 -5.69 -4.31 1.75
C VAL A 48 -4.31 -4.76 1.32
N PHE A 49 -3.46 -3.79 0.97
CA PHE A 49 -2.08 -4.00 0.59
C PHE A 49 -1.19 -3.71 1.80
N LEU A 50 -0.62 -4.78 2.36
CA LEU A 50 0.31 -4.68 3.47
C LEU A 50 1.67 -4.22 2.97
N ARG A 51 2.22 -3.18 3.61
CA ARG A 51 3.62 -2.83 3.40
C ARG A 51 4.46 -3.77 4.25
N LYS A 52 5.63 -4.14 3.75
CA LYS A 52 6.60 -4.93 4.49
C LYS A 52 7.96 -4.29 4.34
N VAL A 53 8.80 -4.43 5.36
CA VAL A 53 10.24 -4.22 5.19
C VAL A 53 10.71 -5.30 4.22
N SER A 54 11.15 -4.92 3.03
CA SER A 54 11.93 -5.83 2.21
C SER A 54 13.24 -6.06 2.95
N ALA A 55 13.55 -7.31 3.29
CA ALA A 55 14.90 -7.63 3.74
C ALA A 55 15.88 -7.09 2.67
N PRO A 56 16.95 -6.37 3.06
CA PRO A 56 17.98 -6.01 2.10
C PRO A 56 18.50 -7.30 1.45
N PRO A 57 18.91 -7.26 0.17
CA PRO A 57 19.61 -8.38 -0.44
C PRO A 57 20.74 -8.81 0.50
N MET A 58 20.75 -10.06 0.95
CA MET A 58 21.95 -10.63 1.59
C MET A 58 22.95 -10.87 0.46
N ASP A 59 23.84 -9.92 0.26
CA ASP A 59 25.04 -10.14 -0.56
C ASP A 59 25.93 -11.14 0.20
N ILE A 60 26.04 -12.37 -0.33
CA ILE A 60 27.07 -13.36 0.01
C ILE A 60 28.16 -13.39 -1.06
#